data_AF-A0A973YRG9-F1
#
_entry.id   AF-A0A973YRG9-F1
#
_cell.length_a   1.000
_cell.length_b   1.000
_cell.length_c   1.000
_cell.angle_alpha   90.00
_cell.angle_beta   90.00
_cell.angle_gamma   90.00
#
_symmetry.space_group_name_H-M   'P 1'
#
loop_
_entity.id
_entity.type
_entity.pdbx_description
1 polymer ?
#
loop_
_entity_poly.entity_id
_entity_poly.type
_entity_poly.pdbx_seq_one_letter_code
_entity_poly.pdbx_strand_id
1 'polypeptide(L)'
;TALTAQLPLYAEVNLGGGSTLFLLALGVFSVGTGIGSLLCEKLSGRTVEIGLVPLGAFGISACALDLYFARPGAAPVPGLSLAAFLHAPGSLRILADLAGIGLFGGFFLVPLFALVQARTPKAELSRVIAGNNILNALFIVAAALSGVAAQQLLHWTIPQFLLALAIANAGVAIYIFTLVPEFLMRFLSWLLVRSLYRLRVHGVEARIPDEGPALIVCNHVSYMDALILSASIPRPVRFVMYYRIFDIKFFGIRVLRWIFRTAKAIPIAGAREDPALMQRAFDAIDAALAEGGLVGIFPEGALTKDGDIAPFKSGVERILERAREAGRPVPVVPLALRGMWASMWSRRDDRMGRLRVPRRFRAHVEVVGAEAITGPTTTEALEAQVRALRGNAA
;
A
#
# COMPACT_ATOMS: atom_id res chain seq x y z
N THR A 1 -14.70 15.39 -9.40
CA THR A 1 -15.34 16.70 -9.18
C THR A 1 -15.28 17.63 -10.38
N ALA A 2 -14.10 18.11 -10.79
CA ALA A 2 -14.02 19.02 -11.95
C ALA A 2 -14.61 18.40 -13.23
N LEU A 3 -14.29 17.13 -13.50
CA LEU A 3 -14.87 16.37 -14.61
C LEU A 3 -16.41 16.33 -14.54
N THR A 4 -16.98 15.95 -13.40
CA THR A 4 -18.44 15.82 -13.24
C THR A 4 -19.16 17.16 -13.37
N ALA A 5 -18.52 18.27 -12.96
CA ALA A 5 -19.07 19.62 -13.15
C ALA A 5 -19.07 20.06 -14.62
N GLN A 6 -18.08 19.63 -15.41
CA GLN A 6 -17.95 19.95 -16.83
C GLN A 6 -18.69 18.96 -17.74
N LEU A 7 -19.11 17.80 -17.22
CA LEU A 7 -19.64 16.69 -18.00
C LEU A 7 -20.90 17.03 -18.83
N PRO A 8 -21.87 17.83 -18.35
CA PRO A 8 -23.02 18.23 -19.17
C PRO A 8 -22.58 18.98 -20.43
N LEU A 9 -21.68 19.95 -20.28
CA LEU A 9 -21.18 20.75 -21.40
C LEU A 9 -20.24 19.94 -22.30
N TYR A 10 -19.44 19.04 -21.72
CA TYR A 10 -18.60 18.12 -22.47
C TYR A 10 -19.43 17.17 -23.35
N ALA A 11 -20.58 16.67 -22.85
CA ALA A 11 -21.48 15.86 -23.65
C ALA A 11 -21.98 16.62 -24.88
N GLU A 12 -22.45 17.85 -24.67
CA GLU A 12 -22.98 18.69 -25.75
C GLU A 12 -21.89 19.08 -26.77
N VAL A 13 -20.79 19.65 -26.29
CA VAL A 13 -19.76 20.25 -27.14
C VAL A 13 -18.79 19.21 -27.71
N ASN A 14 -18.38 18.22 -26.92
CA ASN A 14 -17.31 17.28 -27.30
C ASN A 14 -17.83 15.91 -27.74
N LEU A 15 -18.93 15.42 -27.16
CA LEU A 15 -19.57 14.17 -27.62
C LEU A 15 -20.61 14.40 -28.72
N GLY A 16 -21.10 15.62 -28.86
CA GLY A 16 -22.03 16.02 -29.92
C GLY A 16 -23.48 15.71 -29.60
N GLY A 17 -23.84 15.42 -28.34
CA GLY A 17 -25.21 15.12 -27.96
C GLY A 17 -25.55 15.71 -26.59
N GLY A 18 -26.82 16.07 -26.38
CA GLY A 18 -27.27 16.75 -25.17
C GLY A 18 -27.45 15.81 -23.97
N SER A 19 -28.64 15.83 -23.37
CA SER A 19 -28.95 15.13 -22.12
C SER A 19 -28.71 13.62 -22.15
N THR A 20 -28.99 12.94 -23.28
CA THR A 20 -28.81 11.48 -23.39
C THR A 20 -27.35 11.06 -23.27
N LEU A 21 -26.42 11.76 -23.95
CA LEU A 21 -24.99 11.44 -23.87
C LEU A 21 -24.39 11.87 -22.53
N PHE A 22 -24.89 12.94 -21.93
CA PHE A 22 -24.54 13.31 -20.56
C PHE A 22 -24.91 12.19 -19.57
N LEU A 23 -26.15 11.68 -19.62
CA LEU A 23 -26.60 10.59 -18.76
C LEU A 23 -25.81 9.30 -18.99
N LEU A 24 -25.47 8.98 -20.25
CA LEU A 24 -24.58 7.87 -20.58
C LEU A 24 -23.21 8.05 -19.92
N ALA A 25 -22.57 9.21 -20.13
CA ALA A 25 -21.24 9.50 -19.59
C ALA A 25 -21.23 9.44 -18.05
N LEU A 26 -22.24 10.02 -17.40
CA LEU A 26 -22.41 9.99 -15.95
C LEU A 26 -22.67 8.55 -15.45
N GLY A 27 -23.48 7.79 -16.17
CA GLY A 27 -23.77 6.39 -15.86
C GLY A 27 -22.52 5.52 -15.93
N VAL A 28 -21.74 5.64 -17.01
CA VAL A 28 -20.48 4.90 -17.20
C VAL A 28 -19.45 5.28 -16.13
N PHE A 29 -19.30 6.56 -15.83
CA PHE A 29 -18.44 7.02 -14.73
C PHE A 29 -18.88 6.45 -13.37
N SER A 30 -20.20 6.45 -13.08
CA SER A 30 -20.77 5.93 -11.85
C SER A 30 -20.57 4.41 -11.70
N VAL A 31 -20.79 3.65 -12.78
CA VAL A 31 -20.51 2.21 -12.83
C VAL A 31 -19.02 1.94 -12.61
N GLY A 32 -18.14 2.71 -13.26
CA GLY A 32 -16.70 2.65 -13.02
C GLY A 32 -16.37 2.83 -11.54
N THR A 33 -16.95 3.85 -10.89
CA THR A 33 -16.76 4.14 -9.46
C THR A 33 -17.24 2.99 -8.56
N GLY A 34 -18.38 2.40 -8.88
CA GLY A 34 -18.91 1.22 -8.17
C GLY A 34 -17.98 0.01 -8.30
N ILE A 35 -17.53 -0.30 -9.52
CA ILE A 35 -16.58 -1.39 -9.77
C ILE A 35 -15.25 -1.14 -9.04
N GLY A 36 -14.71 0.08 -9.13
CA GLY A 36 -13.49 0.48 -8.44
C GLY A 36 -13.57 0.30 -6.93
N SER A 37 -14.70 0.69 -6.34
CA SER A 37 -14.96 0.54 -4.90
C SER A 37 -15.03 -0.93 -4.47
N LEU A 38 -15.74 -1.78 -5.23
CA LEU A 38 -15.84 -3.23 -4.96
C LEU A 38 -14.49 -3.94 -5.14
N LEU A 39 -13.73 -3.57 -6.18
CA LEU A 39 -12.38 -4.12 -6.38
C LEU A 39 -11.44 -3.66 -5.27
N CYS A 40 -11.57 -2.41 -4.80
CA CYS A 40 -10.79 -1.91 -3.68
C CYS A 40 -11.02 -2.77 -2.42
N GLU A 41 -12.26 -3.10 -2.07
CA GLU A 41 -12.57 -3.99 -0.93
C GLU A 41 -11.92 -5.39 -1.10
N LYS A 42 -12.06 -5.98 -2.28
CA LYS A 42 -11.47 -7.30 -2.58
C LYS A 42 -9.94 -7.28 -2.54
N LEU A 43 -9.33 -6.17 -2.97
CA LEU A 43 -7.88 -6.00 -3.05
C LEU A 43 -7.25 -5.51 -1.73
N SER A 44 -8.01 -4.87 -0.86
CA SER A 44 -7.56 -4.50 0.50
C SER A 44 -7.65 -5.66 1.48
N GLY A 45 -8.44 -6.69 1.18
CA GLY A 45 -8.58 -7.86 2.05
C GLY A 45 -9.27 -7.51 3.38
N ARG A 46 -10.23 -6.56 3.34
CA ARG A 46 -10.98 -6.02 4.49
C ARG A 46 -10.16 -5.20 5.50
N THR A 47 -8.89 -4.93 5.20
CA THR A 47 -8.06 -4.00 5.98
C THR A 47 -8.02 -2.61 5.30
N VAL A 48 -7.55 -1.59 6.03
CA VAL A 48 -7.32 -0.26 5.48
C VAL A 48 -5.98 -0.26 4.70
N GLU A 49 -6.03 -0.67 3.43
CA GLU A 49 -4.85 -0.75 2.57
C GLU A 49 -4.62 0.55 1.77
N ILE A 50 -3.84 1.46 2.34
CA ILE A 50 -3.51 2.75 1.69
C ILE A 50 -2.61 2.58 0.45
N GLY A 51 -1.99 1.42 0.24
CA GLY A 51 -1.22 1.12 -0.96
C GLY A 51 -2.04 1.14 -2.26
N LEU A 52 -3.37 1.13 -2.21
CA LEU A 52 -4.20 1.26 -3.41
C LEU A 52 -4.36 2.72 -3.87
N VAL A 53 -4.05 3.70 -3.02
CA VAL A 53 -4.23 5.14 -3.34
C VAL A 53 -3.34 5.59 -4.51
N PRO A 54 -2.04 5.24 -4.60
CA PRO A 54 -1.23 5.58 -5.78
C PRO A 54 -1.78 5.01 -7.09
N LEU A 55 -2.31 3.79 -7.07
CA LEU A 55 -2.95 3.19 -8.24
C LEU A 55 -4.14 4.04 -8.71
N GLY A 56 -4.98 4.49 -7.77
CA GLY A 56 -6.09 5.39 -8.07
C GLY A 56 -5.62 6.75 -8.59
N ALA A 57 -4.68 7.41 -7.91
CA ALA A 57 -4.21 8.74 -8.28
C ALA A 57 -3.59 8.78 -9.69
N PHE A 58 -2.68 7.85 -10.00
CA PHE A 58 -2.05 7.79 -11.31
C PHE A 58 -2.99 7.27 -12.40
N GLY A 59 -3.88 6.34 -12.07
CA GLY A 59 -4.89 5.84 -13.01
C GLY A 59 -5.88 6.91 -13.45
N ILE A 60 -6.34 7.76 -12.52
CA ILE A 60 -7.17 8.94 -12.83
C ILE A 60 -6.43 9.87 -13.81
N SER A 61 -5.17 10.20 -13.52
CA SER A 61 -4.35 11.04 -14.42
C SER A 61 -4.15 10.42 -15.80
N ALA A 62 -3.88 9.11 -15.87
CA ALA A 62 -3.67 8.41 -17.13
C ALA A 62 -4.92 8.44 -18.01
N CYS A 63 -6.09 8.06 -17.46
CA CYS A 63 -7.35 8.08 -18.21
C CYS A 63 -7.80 9.51 -18.56
N ALA A 64 -7.60 10.49 -17.68
CA ALA A 64 -7.94 11.88 -17.97
C ALA A 64 -7.02 12.50 -19.04
N LEU A 65 -5.75 12.11 -19.08
CA LEU A 65 -4.82 12.49 -20.14
C LEU A 65 -5.18 11.81 -21.46
N ASP A 66 -5.53 10.52 -21.43
CA ASP A 66 -5.97 9.79 -22.63
C ASP A 66 -7.27 10.35 -23.21
N LEU A 67 -8.21 10.76 -22.34
CA LEU A 67 -9.48 11.39 -22.71
C LEU A 67 -9.27 12.65 -23.57
N TYR A 68 -8.22 13.44 -23.28
CA TYR A 68 -7.84 14.58 -24.12
C TYR A 68 -7.44 14.12 -25.52
N PHE A 69 -6.62 13.08 -25.65
CA PHE A 69 -6.20 12.55 -26.94
C PHE A 69 -7.32 11.81 -27.68
N ALA A 70 -8.29 11.26 -26.96
CA ALA A 70 -9.48 10.64 -27.53
C ALA A 70 -10.42 11.68 -28.15
N ARG A 71 -10.56 12.86 -27.53
CA ARG A 71 -11.39 13.96 -28.03
C ARG A 71 -10.79 15.34 -27.71
N PRO A 72 -9.80 15.82 -28.49
CA PRO A 72 -9.13 17.09 -28.22
C PRO A 72 -9.96 18.32 -28.60
N GLY A 73 -10.97 18.17 -29.47
CA GLY A 73 -11.80 19.25 -29.98
C GLY A 73 -13.30 18.98 -29.90
N ALA A 74 -14.10 19.95 -30.35
CA ALA A 74 -15.56 19.85 -30.43
C ALA A 74 -16.00 18.70 -31.34
N ALA A 75 -17.16 18.11 -31.10
CA ALA A 75 -17.70 17.00 -31.88
C ALA A 75 -17.81 17.35 -33.38
N PRO A 76 -17.57 16.39 -34.30
CA PRO A 76 -17.62 16.70 -35.73
C PRO A 76 -19.05 16.93 -36.21
N VAL A 77 -20.03 16.32 -35.54
CA VAL A 77 -21.46 16.38 -35.84
C VAL A 77 -22.21 16.64 -34.53
N PRO A 78 -23.03 17.70 -34.45
CA PRO A 78 -23.91 17.94 -33.31
C PRO A 78 -25.20 17.12 -33.42
N GLY A 79 -25.93 16.98 -32.31
CA GLY A 79 -27.23 16.28 -32.27
C GLY A 79 -27.15 14.76 -32.39
N LEU A 80 -26.01 14.15 -32.07
CA LEU A 80 -25.85 12.69 -32.12
C LEU A 80 -26.79 11.99 -31.14
N SER A 81 -27.52 11.00 -31.67
CA SER A 81 -28.23 10.03 -30.85
C SER A 81 -27.25 9.09 -30.14
N LEU A 82 -27.74 8.37 -29.13
CA LEU A 82 -26.95 7.35 -28.42
C LEU A 82 -26.33 6.33 -29.40
N ALA A 83 -27.13 5.79 -30.31
CA ALA A 83 -26.68 4.80 -31.28
C ALA A 83 -25.63 5.39 -32.24
N ALA A 84 -25.86 6.60 -32.74
CA ALA A 84 -24.91 7.27 -33.64
C ALA A 84 -23.57 7.55 -32.94
N PHE A 85 -23.60 7.96 -31.67
CA PHE A 85 -22.39 8.13 -30.86
C PHE A 85 -21.63 6.82 -30.67
N LEU A 86 -22.31 5.72 -30.31
CA LEU A 86 -21.66 4.42 -30.09
C LEU A 86 -21.00 3.87 -31.36
N HIS A 87 -21.52 4.19 -32.55
CA HIS A 87 -20.90 3.83 -33.82
C HIS A 87 -19.83 4.83 -34.29
N ALA A 88 -19.73 6.01 -33.67
CA ALA A 88 -18.72 7.00 -34.04
C ALA A 88 -17.30 6.53 -33.66
N PRO A 89 -16.28 6.76 -34.51
CA PRO A 89 -14.90 6.41 -34.19
C PRO A 89 -14.42 7.08 -32.89
N GLY A 90 -13.81 6.29 -31.99
CA GLY A 90 -13.25 6.78 -30.73
C GLY A 90 -14.24 6.88 -29.56
N SER A 91 -15.55 6.68 -29.78
CA SER A 91 -16.56 6.73 -28.72
C SER A 91 -16.31 5.71 -27.60
N LEU A 92 -15.95 4.47 -27.96
CA LEU A 92 -15.60 3.43 -26.98
C LEU A 92 -14.36 3.76 -26.16
N ARG A 93 -13.37 4.46 -26.74
CA ARG A 93 -12.18 4.93 -26.01
C ARG A 93 -12.58 5.97 -24.97
N ILE A 94 -13.39 6.96 -25.36
CA ILE A 94 -13.93 7.97 -24.45
C ILE A 94 -14.71 7.32 -23.29
N LEU A 95 -15.58 6.35 -23.59
CA LEU A 95 -16.34 5.65 -22.56
C LEU A 95 -15.43 4.81 -21.65
N ALA A 96 -14.40 4.18 -22.20
CA ALA A 96 -13.39 3.45 -21.42
C ALA A 96 -12.60 4.40 -20.50
N ASP A 97 -12.24 5.60 -20.97
CA ASP A 97 -11.56 6.61 -20.15
C ASP A 97 -12.47 7.11 -19.02
N LEU A 98 -13.73 7.44 -19.31
CA LEU A 98 -14.69 7.86 -18.28
C LEU A 98 -14.94 6.76 -17.23
N ALA A 99 -15.08 5.50 -17.68
CA ALA A 99 -15.18 4.34 -16.79
C ALA A 99 -13.90 4.18 -15.96
N GLY A 100 -12.73 4.35 -16.59
CA GLY A 100 -11.41 4.27 -15.97
C GLY A 100 -11.20 5.33 -14.91
N ILE A 101 -11.54 6.60 -15.19
CA ILE A 101 -11.48 7.69 -14.20
C ILE A 101 -12.37 7.36 -13.00
N GLY A 102 -13.59 6.84 -13.22
CA GLY A 102 -14.47 6.38 -12.14
C GLY A 102 -13.85 5.24 -11.33
N LEU A 103 -13.36 4.20 -12.01
CA LEU A 103 -12.74 3.01 -11.41
C LEU A 103 -11.52 3.35 -10.56
N PHE A 104 -10.62 4.17 -11.07
CA PHE A 104 -9.46 4.65 -10.32
C PHE A 104 -9.84 5.67 -9.24
N GLY A 105 -10.94 6.40 -9.44
CA GLY A 105 -11.62 7.19 -8.41
C GLY A 105 -12.00 6.35 -7.19
N GLY A 106 -12.54 5.15 -7.40
CA GLY A 106 -12.84 4.20 -6.32
C GLY A 106 -11.58 3.77 -5.54
N PHE A 107 -10.50 3.41 -6.25
CA PHE A 107 -9.21 3.07 -5.62
C PHE A 107 -8.56 4.22 -4.86
N PHE A 108 -8.84 5.46 -5.25
CA PHE A 108 -8.32 6.64 -4.58
C PHE A 108 -9.14 7.00 -3.33
N LEU A 109 -10.47 7.10 -3.46
CA LEU A 109 -11.34 7.62 -2.40
C LEU A 109 -11.56 6.61 -1.28
N VAL A 110 -11.85 5.34 -1.60
CA VAL A 110 -12.26 4.35 -0.59
C VAL A 110 -11.20 4.14 0.50
N PRO A 111 -9.91 3.90 0.19
CA PRO A 111 -8.89 3.74 1.23
C PRO A 111 -8.65 5.01 2.04
N LEU A 112 -8.73 6.19 1.42
CA LEU A 112 -8.53 7.46 2.12
C LEU A 112 -9.65 7.74 3.12
N PHE A 113 -10.91 7.52 2.73
CA PHE A 113 -12.04 7.64 3.63
C PHE A 113 -11.97 6.60 4.76
N ALA A 114 -11.57 5.36 4.45
CA ALA A 114 -11.36 4.33 5.45
C ALA A 114 -10.24 4.71 6.44
N LEU A 115 -9.14 5.30 5.95
CA LEU A 115 -8.03 5.77 6.77
C LEU A 115 -8.45 6.90 7.72
N VAL A 116 -9.19 7.88 7.22
CA VAL A 116 -9.73 8.98 8.06
C VAL A 116 -10.61 8.41 9.16
N GLN A 117 -11.51 7.48 8.83
CA GLN A 117 -12.39 6.86 9.82
C GLN A 117 -11.62 6.03 10.85
N ALA A 118 -10.64 5.23 10.42
CA ALA A 118 -9.86 4.37 11.30
C ALA A 118 -8.95 5.16 12.25
N ARG A 119 -8.43 6.32 11.83
CA ARG A 119 -7.55 7.16 12.66
C ARG A 119 -8.27 8.18 13.52
N THR A 120 -9.58 8.34 13.34
CA THR A 120 -10.35 9.33 14.10
C THR A 120 -10.93 8.70 15.36
N PRO A 121 -10.70 9.27 16.55
CA PRO A 121 -11.36 8.83 17.78
C PRO A 121 -12.89 8.82 17.62
N LYS A 122 -13.57 7.80 18.15
CA LYS A 122 -15.03 7.62 17.97
C LYS A 122 -15.86 8.85 18.38
N ALA A 123 -15.42 9.57 19.40
CA ALA A 123 -16.09 10.79 19.89
C ALA A 123 -16.03 11.96 18.90
N GLU A 124 -15.04 11.97 18.00
CA GLU A 124 -14.73 13.04 17.07
C GLU A 124 -15.18 12.72 15.63
N LEU A 125 -15.53 11.45 15.35
CA LEU A 125 -15.70 10.91 14.00
C LEU A 125 -16.68 11.71 13.15
N SER A 126 -17.89 11.98 13.66
CA SER A 126 -18.91 12.74 12.94
C SER A 126 -18.45 14.16 12.61
N ARG A 127 -17.68 14.80 13.51
CA ARG A 127 -17.16 16.15 13.31
C ARG A 127 -16.07 16.18 12.24
N VAL A 128 -15.17 15.21 12.23
CA VAL A 128 -14.13 15.08 11.19
C VAL A 128 -14.75 14.81 9.83
N ILE A 129 -15.73 13.91 9.74
CA ILE A 129 -16.44 13.63 8.48
C ILE A 129 -17.21 14.87 7.99
N ALA A 130 -17.87 15.60 8.89
CA ALA A 130 -18.53 16.86 8.54
C ALA A 130 -17.55 17.91 8.02
N GLY A 131 -16.40 18.09 8.69
CA GLY A 131 -15.35 19.00 8.23
C GLY A 131 -14.80 18.60 6.86
N ASN A 132 -14.58 17.31 6.63
CA ASN A 132 -14.16 16.80 5.32
C ASN A 132 -15.20 17.10 4.23
N ASN A 133 -16.49 16.96 4.52
CA ASN A 133 -17.55 17.29 3.57
C ASN A 133 -17.63 18.79 3.26
N ILE A 134 -17.38 19.66 4.23
CA ILE A 134 -17.29 21.11 4.01
C ILE A 134 -16.11 21.44 3.08
N LEU A 135 -14.93 20.87 3.33
CA LEU A 135 -13.77 21.06 2.46
C LEU A 135 -14.06 20.55 1.03
N ASN A 136 -14.67 19.37 0.90
CA ASN A 136 -15.07 18.84 -0.40
C ASN A 136 -16.03 19.78 -1.13
N ALA A 137 -17.03 20.34 -0.44
CA ALA A 137 -17.95 21.32 -1.03
C ALA A 137 -17.22 22.58 -1.53
N LEU A 138 -16.30 23.12 -0.73
CA LEU A 138 -15.49 24.27 -1.12
C LEU A 138 -14.64 23.96 -2.37
N PHE A 139 -14.01 22.79 -2.43
CA PHE A 139 -13.24 22.37 -3.60
C PHE A 139 -14.11 22.08 -4.83
N ILE A 140 -15.36 21.64 -4.66
CA ILE A 140 -16.33 21.53 -5.77
C ILE A 140 -16.60 22.90 -6.38
N VAL A 141 -16.88 23.90 -5.56
CA VAL A 141 -17.12 25.28 -6.02
C VAL A 141 -15.87 25.84 -6.70
N ALA A 142 -14.70 25.71 -6.08
CA ALA A 142 -13.44 26.17 -6.66
C ALA A 142 -13.13 25.50 -8.02
N ALA A 143 -13.39 24.19 -8.15
CA ALA A 143 -13.21 23.46 -9.40
C ALA A 143 -14.19 23.89 -10.51
N ALA A 144 -15.43 24.22 -10.15
CA ALA A 144 -16.40 24.76 -11.10
C ALA A 144 -15.99 26.16 -11.58
N LEU A 145 -15.61 27.05 -10.65
CA LEU A 145 -15.16 28.41 -10.95
C LEU A 145 -13.87 28.41 -11.78
N SER A 146 -12.92 27.52 -11.50
CA SER A 146 -11.69 27.41 -12.30
C SER A 146 -11.96 26.95 -13.73
N GLY A 147 -12.95 26.08 -13.94
CA GLY A 147 -13.41 25.70 -15.28
C GLY A 147 -14.03 26.88 -16.03
N VAL A 148 -14.89 27.66 -15.37
CA VAL A 148 -15.47 28.89 -15.94
C VAL A 148 -14.37 29.90 -16.29
N ALA A 149 -13.44 30.15 -15.37
CA ALA A 149 -12.32 31.07 -15.59
C ALA A 149 -11.43 30.61 -16.75
N ALA A 150 -11.12 29.32 -16.84
CA ALA A 150 -10.33 28.76 -17.94
C ALA A 150 -11.00 28.98 -19.31
N GLN A 151 -12.33 28.82 -19.38
CA GLN A 151 -13.07 28.99 -20.64
C GLN A 151 -13.30 30.47 -21.00
N GLN A 152 -13.65 31.31 -20.03
CA GLN A 152 -14.03 32.70 -20.27
C GLN A 152 -12.82 33.65 -20.36
N LEU A 153 -11.77 33.41 -19.56
CA LEU A 153 -10.61 34.31 -19.47
C LEU A 153 -9.43 33.81 -20.30
N LEU A 154 -9.17 32.50 -20.28
CA LEU A 154 -8.03 31.89 -20.97
C LEU A 154 -8.43 31.29 -22.33
N HIS A 155 -9.73 31.27 -22.66
CA HIS A 155 -10.28 30.68 -23.87
C HIS A 155 -9.88 29.21 -24.08
N TRP A 156 -9.66 28.47 -22.99
CA TRP A 156 -9.34 27.06 -23.05
C TRP A 156 -10.60 26.24 -23.35
N THR A 157 -10.44 25.24 -24.21
CA THR A 157 -11.47 24.22 -24.44
C THR A 157 -11.60 23.30 -23.22
N ILE A 158 -12.75 22.63 -23.08
CA ILE A 158 -12.97 21.67 -21.99
C ILE A 158 -11.89 20.57 -21.97
N PRO A 159 -11.50 19.94 -23.10
CA PRO A 159 -10.40 18.97 -23.11
C PRO A 159 -9.07 19.54 -22.62
N GLN A 160 -8.71 20.78 -22.99
CA GLN A 160 -7.48 21.42 -22.51
C GLN A 160 -7.50 21.67 -21.00
N PHE A 161 -8.64 22.09 -20.46
CA PHE A 161 -8.82 22.23 -19.02
C PHE A 161 -8.69 20.88 -18.29
N LEU A 162 -9.32 19.82 -18.81
CA LEU A 162 -9.19 18.47 -18.25
C LEU A 162 -7.76 17.93 -18.33
N LEU A 163 -7.04 18.21 -19.42
CA LEU A 163 -5.61 17.87 -19.57
C LEU A 163 -4.76 18.59 -18.51
N ALA A 164 -4.97 19.89 -18.33
CA ALA A 164 -4.26 20.66 -17.31
C ALA A 164 -4.49 20.09 -15.90
N LEU A 165 -5.73 19.70 -15.59
CA LEU A 165 -6.06 19.03 -14.33
C LEU A 165 -5.42 17.64 -14.21
N ALA A 166 -5.34 16.87 -15.29
CA ALA A 166 -4.70 15.55 -15.29
C ALA A 166 -3.19 15.66 -14.97
N ILE A 167 -2.52 16.65 -15.57
CA ILE A 167 -1.10 16.97 -15.33
C ILE A 167 -0.92 17.48 -13.90
N ALA A 168 -1.75 18.42 -13.45
CA ALA A 168 -1.70 18.95 -12.08
C ALA A 168 -1.92 17.83 -11.05
N ASN A 169 -2.89 16.94 -11.25
CA ASN A 169 -3.13 15.78 -10.40
C ASN A 169 -1.90 14.86 -10.34
N ALA A 170 -1.26 14.58 -11.48
CA ALA A 170 -0.04 13.77 -11.50
C ALA A 170 1.10 14.44 -10.73
N GLY A 171 1.30 15.75 -10.92
CA GLY A 171 2.32 16.53 -10.20
C GLY A 171 2.08 16.55 -8.69
N VAL A 172 0.84 16.81 -8.26
CA VAL A 172 0.44 16.79 -6.84
C VAL A 172 0.57 15.39 -6.26
N ALA A 173 0.17 14.34 -6.98
CA ALA A 173 0.33 12.96 -6.52
C ALA A 173 1.81 12.60 -6.31
N ILE A 174 2.69 12.97 -7.26
CA ILE A 174 4.15 12.78 -7.12
C ILE A 174 4.64 13.53 -5.88
N TYR A 175 4.26 14.80 -5.71
CA TYR A 175 4.66 15.61 -4.55
C TYR A 175 4.19 15.01 -3.21
N ILE A 176 2.93 14.58 -3.11
CA ILE A 176 2.40 13.97 -1.89
C ILE A 176 3.15 12.65 -1.58
N PHE A 177 3.41 11.82 -2.59
CA PHE A 177 4.11 10.55 -2.38
C PHE A 177 5.61 10.69 -2.11
N THR A 178 6.23 11.83 -2.42
CA THR A 178 7.59 12.11 -1.93
C THR A 178 7.60 12.58 -0.48
N LEU A 179 6.56 13.28 -0.02
CA LEU A 179 6.41 13.70 1.38
C LEU A 179 5.97 12.56 2.31
N VAL A 180 5.02 11.75 1.84
CA VAL A 180 4.44 10.62 2.59
C VAL A 180 4.71 9.33 1.81
N PRO A 181 5.95 8.83 1.85
CA PRO A 181 6.35 7.69 1.03
C PRO A 181 5.68 6.37 1.44
N GLU A 182 5.00 6.32 2.59
CA GLU A 182 4.25 5.16 3.06
C GLU A 182 3.25 4.65 2.02
N PHE A 183 2.53 5.55 1.33
CA PHE A 183 1.58 5.18 0.27
C PHE A 183 2.25 4.42 -0.87
N LEU A 184 3.34 4.98 -1.41
CA LEU A 184 4.09 4.37 -2.51
C LEU A 184 4.75 3.05 -2.08
N MET A 185 5.29 3.01 -0.86
CA MET A 185 5.92 1.84 -0.28
C MET A 185 4.94 0.68 -0.14
N ARG A 186 3.74 0.96 0.41
CA ARG A 186 2.68 -0.05 0.53
C ARG A 186 2.19 -0.49 -0.84
N PHE A 187 2.04 0.42 -1.80
CA PHE A 187 1.69 0.07 -3.18
C PHE A 187 2.70 -0.90 -3.80
N LEU A 188 3.99 -0.57 -3.75
CA LEU A 188 5.06 -1.40 -4.32
C LEU A 188 5.14 -2.76 -3.61
N SER A 189 5.03 -2.77 -2.27
CA SER A 189 5.04 -4.00 -1.47
C SER A 189 3.84 -4.88 -1.83
N TRP A 190 2.64 -4.31 -1.89
CA TRP A 190 1.42 -5.00 -2.27
C TRP A 190 1.50 -5.56 -3.71
N LEU A 191 1.98 -4.75 -4.66
CA LEU A 191 2.14 -5.15 -6.05
C LEU A 191 3.14 -6.30 -6.19
N LEU A 192 4.31 -6.20 -5.56
CA LEU A 192 5.33 -7.24 -5.57
C LEU A 192 4.82 -8.52 -4.92
N VAL A 193 4.24 -8.43 -3.71
CA VAL A 193 3.77 -9.61 -2.97
C VAL A 193 2.65 -10.30 -3.74
N ARG A 194 1.65 -9.59 -4.26
CA ARG A 194 0.54 -10.21 -5.01
C ARG A 194 0.93 -10.74 -6.39
N SER A 195 1.96 -10.15 -7.01
CA SER A 195 2.48 -10.64 -8.30
C SER A 195 3.31 -11.91 -8.12
N LEU A 196 4.16 -11.93 -7.09
CA LEU A 196 5.17 -12.97 -6.89
C LEU A 196 4.68 -14.13 -6.01
N TYR A 197 3.67 -13.89 -5.15
CA TYR A 197 3.20 -14.84 -4.15
C TYR A 197 1.67 -14.96 -4.12
N ARG A 198 1.19 -16.14 -3.72
CA ARG A 198 -0.19 -16.36 -3.27
C ARG A 198 -0.18 -16.33 -1.74
N LEU A 199 -0.31 -15.12 -1.20
CA LEU A 199 -0.29 -14.88 0.24
C LEU A 199 -1.65 -15.24 0.87
N ARG A 200 -1.63 -16.03 1.94
CA ARG A 200 -2.76 -16.24 2.84
C ARG A 200 -2.40 -15.80 4.25
N VAL A 201 -3.15 -14.85 4.78
CA VAL A 201 -2.92 -14.31 6.12
C VAL A 201 -3.99 -14.86 7.05
N HIS A 202 -3.58 -15.52 8.13
CA HIS A 202 -4.47 -16.12 9.11
C HIS A 202 -4.24 -15.48 10.48
N GLY A 203 -5.26 -14.80 11.00
CA GLY A 203 -5.29 -14.28 12.35
C GLY A 203 -4.43 -13.03 12.61
N VAL A 204 -3.51 -12.63 11.72
CA VAL A 204 -2.57 -11.51 11.99
C VAL A 204 -3.29 -10.22 12.39
N GLU A 205 -4.35 -9.83 11.68
CA GLU A 205 -5.11 -8.60 11.96
C GLU A 205 -5.73 -8.60 13.37
N ALA A 206 -6.31 -9.72 13.81
CA ALA A 206 -6.95 -9.82 15.12
C ALA A 206 -5.95 -9.93 16.28
N ARG A 207 -4.67 -10.13 16.00
CA ARG A 207 -3.64 -10.45 17.01
C ARG A 207 -2.65 -9.30 17.23
N ILE A 208 -2.60 -8.33 16.32
CA ILE A 208 -1.73 -7.17 16.44
C ILE A 208 -2.51 -6.03 17.08
N PRO A 209 -2.01 -5.42 18.17
CA PRO A 209 -2.67 -4.29 18.79
C PRO A 209 -2.84 -3.12 17.81
N ASP A 210 -4.02 -2.50 17.79
CA ASP A 210 -4.28 -1.30 16.97
C ASP A 210 -3.43 -0.10 17.42
N GLU A 211 -3.18 0.01 18.72
CA GLU A 211 -2.40 1.07 19.35
C GLU A 211 -1.37 0.50 20.35
N GLY A 212 -0.38 1.31 20.69
CA GLY A 212 0.68 0.94 21.63
C GLY A 212 1.77 0.03 21.04
N PRO A 213 2.82 -0.26 21.82
CA PRO A 213 3.95 -1.04 21.36
C PRO A 213 3.63 -2.53 21.22
N ALA A 214 4.30 -3.21 20.29
CA ALA A 214 4.37 -4.67 20.31
C ALA A 214 5.66 -5.16 19.64
N LEU A 215 6.17 -6.29 20.13
CA LEU A 215 7.32 -6.98 19.56
C LEU A 215 6.83 -8.15 18.70
N ILE A 216 7.02 -8.06 17.39
CA ILE A 216 6.67 -9.11 16.44
C ILE A 216 7.85 -10.08 16.31
N VAL A 217 7.62 -11.36 16.60
CA VAL A 217 8.65 -12.41 16.55
C VAL A 217 8.26 -13.42 15.48
N CYS A 218 9.16 -13.68 14.52
CA CYS A 218 8.87 -14.61 13.41
C CYS A 218 10.10 -15.41 13.00
N ASN A 219 9.88 -16.58 12.37
CA ASN A 219 10.96 -17.36 11.75
C ASN A 219 11.53 -16.69 10.49
N HIS A 220 12.78 -17.02 10.14
CA HIS A 220 13.54 -16.36 9.09
C HIS A 220 14.04 -17.31 8.00
N VAL A 221 13.32 -17.32 6.88
CA VAL A 221 13.53 -18.22 5.74
C VAL A 221 14.10 -17.51 4.52
N SER A 222 13.70 -16.25 4.27
CA SER A 222 14.05 -15.51 3.06
C SER A 222 14.31 -14.03 3.31
N TYR A 223 15.05 -13.40 2.40
CA TYR A 223 15.20 -11.94 2.38
C TYR A 223 13.85 -11.20 2.21
N MET A 224 12.83 -11.90 1.69
CA MET A 224 11.50 -11.35 1.46
C MET A 224 10.60 -11.37 2.70
N ASP A 225 11.03 -12.00 3.80
CA ASP A 225 10.21 -12.19 5.01
C ASP A 225 9.71 -10.85 5.56
N ALA A 226 10.62 -9.89 5.75
CA ALA A 226 10.28 -8.56 6.24
C ALA A 226 9.28 -7.83 5.31
N LEU A 227 9.40 -8.01 3.99
CA LEU A 227 8.47 -7.40 3.03
C LEU A 227 7.06 -8.04 3.13
N ILE A 228 7.01 -9.37 3.22
CA ILE A 228 5.75 -10.12 3.33
C ILE A 228 5.05 -9.79 4.64
N LEU A 229 5.79 -9.73 5.75
CA LEU A 229 5.25 -9.32 7.04
C LEU A 229 4.77 -7.87 7.01
N SER A 230 5.56 -6.93 6.45
CA SER A 230 5.11 -5.53 6.27
C SER A 230 3.84 -5.41 5.42
N ALA A 231 3.63 -6.29 4.45
CA ALA A 231 2.42 -6.32 3.62
C ALA A 231 1.23 -7.03 4.31
N SER A 232 1.48 -7.83 5.34
CA SER A 232 0.46 -8.62 6.06
C SER A 232 0.03 -7.99 7.37
N ILE A 233 0.89 -7.13 7.95
CA ILE A 233 0.68 -6.47 9.22
C ILE A 233 0.05 -5.10 8.95
N PRO A 234 -1.08 -4.74 9.59
CA PRO A 234 -1.80 -3.51 9.27
C PRO A 234 -1.02 -2.23 9.62
N ARG A 235 -0.17 -2.28 10.65
CA ARG A 235 0.64 -1.15 11.16
C ARG A 235 2.08 -1.19 10.64
N PRO A 236 2.76 -0.04 10.44
CA PRO A 236 4.16 -0.01 10.05
C PRO A 236 5.07 -0.71 11.07
N VAL A 237 5.85 -1.70 10.64
CA VAL A 237 6.79 -2.45 11.48
C VAL A 237 8.23 -2.04 11.17
N ARG A 238 9.00 -1.70 12.21
CA ARG A 238 10.44 -1.45 12.12
C ARG A 238 11.19 -2.76 12.28
N PHE A 239 11.70 -3.32 11.19
CA PHE A 239 12.45 -4.58 11.25
C PHE A 239 13.90 -4.38 11.67
N VAL A 240 14.37 -5.26 12.54
CA VAL A 240 15.79 -5.38 12.88
C VAL A 240 16.50 -6.16 11.78
N MET A 241 17.50 -5.54 11.14
CA MET A 241 18.12 -6.06 9.92
C MET A 241 19.65 -6.03 10.00
N TYR A 242 20.30 -7.04 9.44
CA TYR A 242 21.77 -7.09 9.41
C TYR A 242 22.35 -5.90 8.62
N TYR A 243 23.25 -5.15 9.24
CA TYR A 243 23.71 -3.85 8.75
C TYR A 243 24.34 -3.89 7.35
N ARG A 244 25.04 -4.98 6.97
CA ARG A 244 25.67 -5.07 5.64
C ARG A 244 24.67 -5.09 4.49
N ILE A 245 23.39 -5.41 4.75
CA ILE A 245 22.34 -5.37 3.72
C ILE A 245 22.15 -3.94 3.18
N PHE A 246 22.49 -2.93 3.99
CA PHE A 246 22.39 -1.51 3.62
C PHE A 246 23.55 -1.04 2.72
N ASP A 247 24.58 -1.86 2.53
CA ASP A 247 25.82 -1.53 1.81
C ASP A 247 26.04 -2.38 0.53
N ILE A 248 25.06 -3.18 0.13
CA ILE A 248 25.13 -4.02 -1.08
C ILE A 248 25.28 -3.12 -2.31
N LYS A 249 26.41 -3.19 -3.03
CA LYS A 249 26.65 -2.41 -4.25
C LYS A 249 25.98 -3.04 -5.47
N PHE A 250 24.72 -2.72 -5.71
CA PHE A 250 23.97 -3.11 -6.92
C PHE A 250 23.20 -1.89 -7.49
N PHE A 251 22.87 -1.89 -8.79
CA PHE A 251 22.20 -0.77 -9.47
C PHE A 251 20.90 -0.30 -8.76
N GLY A 252 20.19 -1.22 -8.11
CA GLY A 252 18.99 -0.94 -7.30
C GLY A 252 19.24 -0.40 -5.88
N ILE A 253 20.48 -0.21 -5.43
CA ILE A 253 20.79 0.13 -4.02
C ILE A 253 20.24 1.48 -3.58
N ARG A 254 20.11 2.46 -4.49
CA ARG A 254 19.54 3.78 -4.13
C ARG A 254 18.08 3.66 -3.71
N VAL A 255 17.31 2.88 -4.48
CA VAL A 255 15.91 2.59 -4.18
C VAL A 255 15.82 1.75 -2.91
N LEU A 256 16.65 0.71 -2.77
CA LEU A 256 16.61 -0.16 -1.59
C LEU A 256 17.03 0.56 -0.30
N ARG A 257 18.05 1.41 -0.35
CA ARG A 257 18.47 2.24 0.79
C ARG A 257 17.41 3.28 1.15
N TRP A 258 16.73 3.86 0.15
CA TRP A 258 15.57 4.72 0.38
C TRP A 258 14.43 3.94 1.04
N ILE A 259 14.11 2.73 0.54
CA ILE A 259 13.11 1.81 1.13
C ILE A 259 13.42 1.54 2.60
N PHE A 260 14.65 1.12 2.94
CA PHE A 260 15.01 0.81 4.32
C PHE A 260 14.97 2.03 5.25
N ARG A 261 15.37 3.21 4.75
CA ARG A 261 15.28 4.46 5.51
C ARG A 261 13.82 4.84 5.77
N THR A 262 12.98 4.75 4.75
CA THR A 262 11.54 5.02 4.87
C THR A 262 10.85 4.04 5.82
N ALA A 263 11.19 2.76 5.74
CA ALA A 263 10.69 1.72 6.64
C ALA A 263 11.24 1.84 8.07
N LYS A 264 12.16 2.79 8.34
CA LYS A 264 12.86 2.96 9.63
C LYS A 264 13.47 1.64 10.12
N ALA A 265 14.06 0.87 9.21
CA ALA A 265 14.71 -0.39 9.53
C ALA A 265 15.88 -0.16 10.50
N ILE A 266 16.03 -1.04 11.48
CA ILE A 266 17.01 -0.90 12.57
C ILE A 266 18.23 -1.75 12.21
N PRO A 267 19.38 -1.16 11.85
CA PRO A 267 20.58 -1.92 11.54
C PRO A 267 21.17 -2.56 12.80
N ILE A 268 21.54 -3.83 12.72
CA ILE A 268 22.19 -4.57 13.81
C ILE A 268 23.41 -5.34 13.32
N ALA A 269 24.41 -5.48 14.18
CA ALA A 269 25.55 -6.38 14.03
C ALA A 269 25.59 -7.40 15.17
N GLY A 270 26.33 -8.50 14.97
CA GLY A 270 26.60 -9.43 16.06
C GLY A 270 27.53 -8.82 17.11
N ALA A 271 27.41 -9.25 18.37
CA ALA A 271 28.21 -8.75 19.49
C ALA A 271 29.73 -8.78 19.24
N ARG A 272 30.21 -9.80 18.53
CA ARG A 272 31.65 -9.97 18.21
C ARG A 272 32.12 -9.10 17.04
N GLU A 273 31.20 -8.64 16.19
CA GLU A 273 31.53 -7.88 14.98
C GLU A 273 31.56 -6.38 15.28
N ASP A 274 30.51 -5.85 15.91
CA ASP A 274 30.43 -4.45 16.33
C ASP A 274 29.53 -4.32 17.57
N PRO A 275 30.11 -4.34 18.78
CA PRO A 275 29.37 -4.17 20.04
C PRO A 275 28.64 -2.83 20.11
N ALA A 276 29.21 -1.76 19.55
CA ALA A 276 28.65 -0.43 19.62
C ALA A 276 27.40 -0.31 18.73
N LEU A 277 27.43 -0.88 17.52
CA LEU A 277 26.26 -0.95 16.65
C LEU A 277 25.16 -1.84 17.24
N MET A 278 25.52 -2.95 17.88
CA MET A 278 24.55 -3.78 18.60
C MET A 278 23.86 -2.98 19.71
N GLN A 279 24.61 -2.23 20.52
CA GLN A 279 24.02 -1.38 21.56
C GLN A 279 23.09 -0.31 20.98
N ARG A 280 23.51 0.39 19.92
CA ARG A 280 22.66 1.37 19.21
C ARG A 280 21.38 0.74 18.67
N ALA A 281 21.43 -0.52 18.21
CA ALA A 281 20.24 -1.23 17.76
C ALA A 281 19.26 -1.46 18.92
N PHE A 282 19.72 -1.89 20.10
CA PHE A 282 18.85 -2.02 21.27
C PHE A 282 18.29 -0.67 21.74
N ASP A 283 19.08 0.40 21.67
CA ASP A 283 18.59 1.75 22.00
C ASP A 283 17.50 2.22 21.01
N ALA A 284 17.69 1.97 19.72
CA ALA A 284 16.71 2.29 18.69
C ALA A 284 15.43 1.45 18.80
N ILE A 285 15.54 0.17 19.17
CA ILE A 285 14.39 -0.71 19.45
C ILE A 285 13.60 -0.17 20.64
N ASP A 286 14.29 0.15 21.73
CA ASP A 286 13.66 0.68 22.95
C ASP A 286 12.94 2.01 22.68
N ALA A 287 13.57 2.92 21.94
CA ALA A 287 12.96 4.18 21.51
C ALA A 287 11.72 3.95 20.61
N ALA A 288 11.80 3.01 19.66
CA ALA A 288 10.67 2.67 18.80
C ALA A 288 9.47 2.11 19.57
N LEU A 289 9.71 1.26 20.58
CA LEU A 289 8.68 0.75 21.46
C LEU A 289 8.14 1.84 22.40
N ALA A 290 9.01 2.75 22.88
CA ALA A 290 8.60 3.89 23.69
C ALA A 290 7.62 4.83 22.95
N GLU A 291 7.82 4.99 21.63
CA GLU A 291 6.92 5.72 20.73
C GLU A 291 5.60 4.97 20.44
N GLY A 292 5.38 3.79 21.01
CA GLY A 292 4.23 2.93 20.73
C GLY A 292 4.30 2.26 19.35
N GLY A 293 5.50 2.12 18.77
CA GLY A 293 5.71 1.49 17.47
C GLY A 293 5.75 -0.04 17.53
N LEU A 294 5.66 -0.67 16.36
CA LEU A 294 5.89 -2.10 16.19
C LEU A 294 7.35 -2.37 15.81
N VAL A 295 7.99 -3.31 16.49
CA VAL A 295 9.34 -3.77 16.14
C VAL A 295 9.27 -5.23 15.73
N GLY A 296 9.85 -5.56 14.57
CA GLY A 296 9.91 -6.93 14.06
C GLY A 296 11.31 -7.52 14.21
N ILE A 297 11.41 -8.70 14.81
CA ILE A 297 12.67 -9.42 14.99
C ILE A 297 12.58 -10.87 14.52
N PHE A 298 13.68 -11.29 13.91
CA PHE A 298 13.94 -12.65 13.48
C PHE A 298 15.00 -13.27 14.42
N PRO A 299 14.58 -13.90 15.53
CA PRO A 299 15.49 -14.27 16.63
C PRO A 299 16.49 -15.37 16.29
N GLU A 300 16.35 -16.04 15.15
CA GLU A 300 17.37 -16.96 14.57
C GLU A 300 18.69 -16.22 14.27
N GLY A 301 18.61 -14.93 13.94
CA GLY A 301 19.76 -14.06 13.67
C GLY A 301 20.53 -14.38 12.38
N ALA A 302 20.11 -15.37 11.61
CA ALA A 302 20.57 -15.67 10.26
C ALA A 302 19.43 -16.35 9.48
N LEU A 303 19.49 -16.28 8.15
CA LEU A 303 18.60 -17.05 7.28
C LEU A 303 18.88 -18.54 7.44
N THR A 304 17.81 -19.33 7.54
CA THR A 304 17.90 -20.80 7.54
C THR A 304 18.69 -21.33 6.33
N LYS A 305 19.44 -22.42 6.55
CA LYS A 305 20.26 -23.09 5.52
C LYS A 305 19.61 -24.33 4.95
N ASP A 306 18.72 -24.96 5.72
CA ASP A 306 18.05 -26.23 5.43
C ASP A 306 16.52 -26.09 5.32
N GLY A 307 15.97 -24.94 5.73
CA GLY A 307 14.54 -24.69 5.77
C GLY A 307 13.95 -24.88 7.16
N ASP A 308 14.73 -25.35 8.14
CA ASP A 308 14.29 -25.49 9.52
C ASP A 308 14.52 -24.22 10.34
N ILE A 309 13.69 -24.04 11.37
CA ILE A 309 13.86 -22.95 12.33
C ILE A 309 15.13 -23.21 13.12
N ALA A 310 16.07 -22.27 13.13
CA ALA A 310 17.24 -22.31 14.00
C ALA A 310 16.88 -21.92 15.45
N PRO A 311 17.73 -22.27 16.43
CA PRO A 311 17.52 -21.85 17.81
C PRO A 311 17.42 -20.34 17.94
N PHE A 312 16.47 -19.88 18.74
CA PHE A 312 16.27 -18.45 18.97
C PHE A 312 17.34 -17.91 19.92
N LYS A 313 17.77 -16.66 19.68
CA LYS A 313 18.77 -15.97 20.52
C LYS A 313 18.09 -15.13 21.61
N SER A 314 18.77 -14.93 22.73
CA SER A 314 18.33 -14.16 23.91
C SER A 314 18.12 -12.65 23.67
N GLY A 315 18.27 -12.16 22.45
CA GLY A 315 18.03 -10.75 22.12
C GLY A 315 16.58 -10.33 22.40
N VAL A 316 15.62 -11.25 22.29
CA VAL A 316 14.21 -10.98 22.61
C VAL A 316 14.01 -10.71 24.10
N GLU A 317 14.55 -11.56 24.96
CA GLU A 317 14.50 -11.39 26.42
C GLU A 317 15.10 -10.06 26.85
N ARG A 318 16.26 -9.70 26.30
CA ARG A 318 16.93 -8.43 26.61
C ARG A 318 16.08 -7.21 26.23
N ILE A 319 15.33 -7.28 25.12
CA ILE A 319 14.40 -6.20 24.72
C ILE A 319 13.25 -6.09 25.73
N LEU A 320 12.64 -7.23 26.09
CA LEU A 320 11.49 -7.26 26.99
C LEU A 320 11.86 -6.86 28.42
N GLU A 321 13.04 -7.28 28.89
CA GLU A 321 13.56 -6.90 30.19
C GLU A 321 13.77 -5.39 30.28
N ARG A 322 14.43 -4.79 29.29
CA ARG A 322 14.63 -3.34 29.21
C ARG A 322 13.31 -2.57 29.16
N ALA A 323 12.33 -3.05 28.39
CA ALA A 323 11.01 -2.43 28.34
C ALA A 323 10.30 -2.50 29.70
N ARG A 324 10.40 -3.65 30.40
CA ARG A 324 9.85 -3.85 31.73
C ARG A 324 10.52 -2.96 32.79
N GLU A 325 11.84 -2.85 32.77
CA GLU A 325 12.61 -1.93 33.64
C GLU A 325 12.16 -0.48 33.45
N ALA A 326 11.84 -0.08 32.22
CA ALA A 326 11.28 1.22 31.91
C ALA A 326 9.77 1.35 32.24
N GLY A 327 9.16 0.36 32.90
CA GLY A 327 7.74 0.38 33.26
C GLY A 327 6.77 0.23 32.09
N ARG A 328 7.24 -0.28 30.94
CA ARG A 328 6.45 -0.41 29.71
C ARG A 328 6.13 -1.88 29.41
N PRO A 329 4.88 -2.33 29.56
CA PRO A 329 4.49 -3.66 29.12
C PRO A 329 4.49 -3.72 27.59
N VAL A 330 5.33 -4.58 27.01
CA VAL A 330 5.41 -4.79 25.55
C VAL A 330 4.88 -6.18 25.22
N PRO A 331 3.67 -6.31 24.63
CA PRO A 331 3.17 -7.58 24.16
C PRO A 331 4.07 -8.17 23.06
N VAL A 332 4.34 -9.47 23.13
CA VAL A 332 5.03 -10.22 22.08
C VAL A 332 3.99 -10.91 21.21
N VAL A 333 4.02 -10.69 19.89
CA VAL A 333 3.12 -11.34 18.93
C VAL A 333 3.93 -12.36 18.11
N PRO A 334 3.78 -13.67 18.39
CA PRO A 334 4.44 -14.72 17.63
C PRO A 334 3.74 -14.92 16.28
N LEU A 335 4.53 -14.87 15.20
CA LEU A 335 4.09 -15.14 13.84
C LEU A 335 4.92 -16.30 13.26
N ALA A 336 4.33 -17.04 12.32
CA ALA A 336 5.05 -18.01 11.51
C ALA A 336 4.83 -17.78 10.02
N LEU A 337 5.93 -17.78 9.27
CA LEU A 337 5.97 -17.86 7.82
C LEU A 337 6.03 -19.31 7.38
N ARG A 338 5.07 -19.72 6.55
CA ARG A 338 4.97 -21.07 5.98
C ARG A 338 5.12 -21.06 4.46
N GLY A 339 5.74 -22.11 3.90
CA GLY A 339 5.86 -22.30 2.44
C GLY A 339 6.91 -21.43 1.78
N MET A 340 7.78 -20.78 2.57
CA MET A 340 8.80 -19.85 2.08
C MET A 340 10.04 -20.56 1.55
N TRP A 341 10.33 -21.77 2.01
CA TRP A 341 11.51 -22.53 1.56
C TRP A 341 11.44 -22.92 0.08
N ALA A 342 10.23 -23.11 -0.45
CA ALA A 342 9.98 -23.40 -1.87
C ALA A 342 10.03 -22.15 -2.78
N SER A 343 10.19 -20.94 -2.20
CA SER A 343 10.27 -19.68 -2.94
C SER A 343 11.61 -19.50 -3.67
N MET A 344 11.58 -18.85 -4.84
CA MET A 344 12.77 -18.52 -5.66
C MET A 344 13.81 -17.63 -4.95
N TRP A 345 13.48 -17.03 -3.79
CA TRP A 345 14.40 -16.21 -3.00
C TRP A 345 14.97 -16.92 -1.76
N SER A 346 14.63 -18.20 -1.50
CA SER A 346 15.24 -18.97 -0.41
C SER A 346 16.71 -19.31 -0.73
N ARG A 347 17.48 -19.72 0.30
CA ARG A 347 18.88 -20.13 0.16
C ARG A 347 19.08 -21.58 -0.31
N ARG A 348 18.01 -22.28 -0.69
CA ARG A 348 18.02 -23.70 -1.05
C ARG A 348 18.90 -24.03 -2.27
N ASP A 349 18.96 -23.14 -3.27
CA ASP A 349 19.65 -23.40 -4.54
C ASP A 349 20.84 -22.44 -4.77
N ASP A 350 21.96 -22.98 -5.28
CA ASP A 350 23.14 -22.23 -5.72
C ASP A 350 22.85 -21.38 -6.97
N ARG A 351 23.75 -20.45 -7.33
CA ARG A 351 23.56 -19.42 -8.39
C ARG A 351 23.10 -19.99 -9.74
N MET A 352 23.53 -21.21 -10.09
CA MET A 352 23.14 -21.95 -11.30
C MET A 352 21.78 -22.66 -11.20
N GLY A 353 21.32 -23.03 -9.99
CA GLY A 353 20.00 -23.63 -9.75
C GLY A 353 18.86 -22.61 -9.87
N ARG A 354 19.11 -21.35 -9.46
CA ARG A 354 18.17 -20.22 -9.60
C ARG A 354 17.86 -19.86 -11.06
N LEU A 355 18.78 -20.16 -11.98
CA LEU A 355 18.63 -19.89 -13.42
C LEU A 355 17.91 -21.03 -14.18
N ARG A 356 17.84 -22.24 -13.60
CA ARG A 356 17.44 -23.46 -14.32
C ARG A 356 16.01 -23.92 -14.10
N VAL A 357 15.23 -23.30 -13.20
CA VAL A 357 13.86 -23.77 -12.93
C VAL A 357 12.88 -22.60 -12.89
N PRO A 358 11.79 -22.62 -13.68
CA PRO A 358 10.67 -21.71 -13.49
C PRO A 358 9.91 -22.17 -12.24
N ARG A 359 10.51 -22.05 -11.05
CA ARG A 359 9.94 -22.61 -9.82
C ARG A 359 8.82 -21.70 -9.32
N ARG A 360 7.61 -22.06 -9.76
CA ARG A 360 6.28 -21.56 -9.38
C ARG A 360 6.24 -20.04 -9.19
N PHE A 361 6.16 -19.32 -10.31
CA PHE A 361 5.57 -17.99 -10.34
C PHE A 361 4.28 -18.05 -9.49
N ARG A 362 4.27 -17.44 -8.29
CA ARG A 362 3.26 -17.59 -7.21
C ARG A 362 3.43 -18.80 -6.28
N ALA A 363 4.52 -18.85 -5.52
CA ALA A 363 4.61 -19.73 -4.34
C ALA A 363 3.46 -19.43 -3.36
N HIS A 364 2.87 -20.47 -2.76
CA HIS A 364 1.86 -20.31 -1.72
C HIS A 364 2.58 -20.04 -0.41
N VAL A 365 2.35 -18.85 0.14
CA VAL A 365 2.97 -18.41 1.39
C VAL A 365 1.86 -18.12 2.37
N GLU A 366 2.00 -18.62 3.59
CA GLU A 366 1.06 -18.33 4.66
C GLU A 366 1.75 -17.56 5.77
N VAL A 367 1.06 -16.57 6.32
CA VAL A 367 1.43 -15.87 7.55
C VAL A 367 0.38 -16.22 8.58
N VAL A 368 0.80 -16.83 9.69
CA VAL A 368 -0.10 -17.25 10.76
C VAL A 368 0.32 -16.57 12.05
N GLY A 369 -0.61 -15.91 12.74
CA GLY A 369 -0.36 -15.26 14.02
C GLY A 369 -1.01 -15.97 15.21
N ALA A 370 -0.29 -16.02 16.34
CA ALA A 370 -0.82 -16.44 17.63
C ALA A 370 -1.28 -15.24 18.48
N GLU A 371 -1.91 -15.54 19.63
CA GLU A 371 -2.22 -14.54 20.65
C GLU A 371 -0.97 -13.86 21.19
N ALA A 372 -1.13 -12.56 21.46
CA ALA A 372 -0.09 -11.74 22.02
C ALA A 372 0.19 -12.17 23.46
N ILE A 373 1.46 -12.39 23.78
CA ILE A 373 1.92 -12.72 25.13
C ILE A 373 2.22 -11.43 25.86
N THR A 374 1.49 -11.15 26.93
CA THR A 374 1.66 -9.95 27.78
C THR A 374 2.45 -10.23 29.07
N GLY A 375 2.65 -11.50 29.40
CA GLY A 375 3.41 -11.95 30.57
C GLY A 375 4.90 -12.22 30.28
N PRO A 376 5.68 -12.61 31.30
CA PRO A 376 7.06 -13.05 31.11
C PRO A 376 7.09 -14.27 30.18
N THR A 377 7.95 -14.21 29.17
CA THR A 377 8.16 -15.29 28.21
C THR A 377 9.66 -15.54 28.04
N THR A 378 10.04 -16.80 27.86
CA THR A 378 11.43 -17.15 27.53
C THR A 378 11.60 -17.34 26.02
N THR A 379 12.84 -17.28 25.58
CA THR A 379 13.23 -17.50 24.19
C THR A 379 12.82 -18.88 23.70
N GLU A 380 12.97 -19.91 24.53
CA GLU A 380 12.60 -21.30 24.22
C GLU A 380 11.09 -21.48 24.09
N ALA A 381 10.31 -20.83 24.95
CA ALA A 381 8.85 -20.87 24.87
C ALA A 381 8.35 -20.22 23.56
N LEU A 382 8.93 -19.07 23.18
CA LEU A 382 8.63 -18.40 21.92
C LEU A 382 9.03 -19.25 20.72
N GLU A 383 10.20 -19.90 20.78
CA GLU A 383 10.66 -20.80 19.74
C GLU A 383 9.69 -21.97 19.55
N ALA A 384 9.29 -22.64 20.64
CA ALA A 384 8.34 -23.75 20.60
C ALA A 384 7.00 -23.32 20.01
N GLN A 385 6.52 -22.13 20.37
CA GLN A 385 5.27 -21.59 19.83
C GLN A 385 5.37 -21.26 18.34
N VAL A 386 6.45 -20.61 17.88
CA VAL A 386 6.66 -20.33 16.45
C VAL A 386 6.84 -21.62 15.66
N ARG A 387 7.53 -22.63 16.20
CA ARG A 387 7.63 -23.96 15.59
C ARG A 387 6.27 -24.64 15.47
N ALA A 388 5.44 -24.60 16.50
CA ALA A 388 4.09 -25.14 16.47
C ALA A 388 3.21 -24.40 15.44
N LEU A 389 3.34 -23.07 15.37
CA LEU A 389 2.67 -22.25 14.37
C LEU A 389 3.18 -22.53 12.96
N ARG A 390 4.45 -22.84 12.73
CA ARG A 390 4.95 -23.23 11.39
C ARG A 390 4.48 -24.63 11.01
N GLY A 391 4.55 -25.57 11.97
CA GLY A 391 4.45 -26.99 11.70
C GLY A 391 5.50 -27.44 10.68
N ASN A 392 5.13 -28.41 9.85
CA ASN A 392 6.01 -29.00 8.82
C ASN A 392 6.05 -28.18 7.52
N ALA A 393 5.40 -27.01 7.47
CA ALA A 393 5.28 -26.20 6.28
C ALA A 393 6.42 -25.17 6.17
N ALA A 394 7.64 -25.63 5.86
CA ALA A 394 8.82 -24.78 5.64
C ALA A 394 8.69 -23.85 4.42
#